data_AF-A0A0N9WN70-F1
#
_entry.id   AF-A0A0N9WN70-F1
#
_cell.length_a   1.000
_cell.length_b   1.000
_cell.length_c   1.000
_cell.angle_alpha   90.00
_cell.angle_beta   90.00
_cell.angle_gamma   90.00
#
_symmetry.space_group_name_H-M   'P 1'
#
loop_
_entity.id
_entity.type
_entity.pdbx_description
1 polymer ?
#
loop_
_entity_poly.entity_id
_entity_poly.type
_entity_poly.pdbx_seq_one_letter_code
_entity_poly.pdbx_strand_id
1 'polypeptide(L)'
;MYYSSSVNGFIPAAWKSDGTYLIEDWPTDAILLTEKELNTYARKPPPEGKQLGFENGRPVWIDAPSLPPLTREGVEALRLRAYADPLAGSDRYFSEVQRMRAMDIEGWEVVLDLGVARYEAIQNQYPWPTELSNLPGMHTVESRPDNLDVWGDNIRVFDEPLQLADLKREALAKREKLLLEAVQKVALFQYAEDIGDATDQEQLMLMEWKLYSVELNRIQHQVGFPTDIDWPVMPEPAA
;
A
#
# COMPACT_ATOMS: atom_id res chain seq x y z
N MET A 1 -17.32 -36.87 -8.25
CA MET A 1 -16.85 -35.46 -8.38
C MET A 1 -15.40 -35.51 -8.77
N TYR A 2 -14.94 -34.56 -9.58
CA TYR A 2 -13.54 -34.50 -9.98
C TYR A 2 -12.76 -33.48 -9.14
N TYR A 3 -11.45 -33.64 -9.06
CA TYR A 3 -10.53 -32.65 -8.54
C TYR A 3 -9.48 -32.35 -9.61
N SER A 4 -9.23 -31.07 -9.88
CA SER A 4 -8.11 -30.60 -10.71
C SER A 4 -7.13 -29.85 -9.82
N SER A 5 -5.85 -30.18 -9.94
CA SER A 5 -4.77 -29.50 -9.21
C SER A 5 -4.44 -28.15 -9.82
N SER A 6 -4.61 -28.02 -11.14
CA SER A 6 -4.38 -26.82 -11.95
C SER A 6 -5.43 -25.74 -11.68
N VAL A 7 -6.68 -26.15 -11.44
CA VAL A 7 -7.78 -25.27 -10.97
C VAL A 7 -7.82 -25.17 -9.44
N ASN A 8 -7.03 -26.00 -8.73
CA ASN A 8 -7.04 -26.19 -7.28
C ASN A 8 -8.47 -26.32 -6.70
N GLY A 9 -9.31 -27.14 -7.33
CA GLY A 9 -10.76 -27.08 -7.16
C GLY A 9 -11.52 -28.35 -7.52
N PHE A 10 -12.74 -28.44 -6.98
CA PHE A 10 -13.65 -29.58 -7.17
C PHE A 10 -14.67 -29.30 -8.28
N ILE A 11 -14.72 -30.18 -9.28
CA ILE A 11 -15.58 -30.04 -10.46
C ILE A 11 -16.71 -31.09 -10.40
N PRO A 12 -17.99 -30.70 -10.34
CA PRO A 12 -19.13 -31.61 -10.44
C PRO A 12 -19.07 -32.50 -11.68
N ALA A 13 -19.35 -33.80 -11.53
CA ALA A 13 -19.30 -34.74 -12.66
C ALA A 13 -20.37 -34.43 -13.73
N ALA A 14 -21.50 -33.82 -13.33
CA ALA A 14 -22.57 -33.42 -14.24
C ALA A 14 -22.13 -32.35 -15.25
N TRP A 15 -21.21 -31.45 -14.88
CA TRP A 15 -20.74 -30.36 -15.75
C TRP A 15 -19.98 -30.85 -16.99
N LYS A 16 -19.54 -32.13 -17.01
CA LYS A 16 -18.95 -32.79 -18.17
C LYS A 16 -19.97 -33.14 -19.26
N SER A 17 -21.26 -33.22 -18.91
CA SER A 17 -22.36 -33.58 -19.81
C SER A 17 -23.42 -32.49 -19.97
N ASP A 18 -23.46 -31.51 -19.06
CA ASP A 18 -24.43 -30.40 -19.01
C ASP A 18 -24.00 -29.18 -19.86
N GLY A 19 -22.96 -29.32 -20.68
CA GLY A 19 -22.44 -28.25 -21.55
C GLY A 19 -21.73 -27.09 -20.83
N THR A 20 -21.63 -27.12 -19.49
CA THR A 20 -20.94 -26.08 -18.70
C THR A 20 -19.44 -26.02 -18.97
N TYR A 21 -18.82 -27.16 -19.28
CA TYR A 21 -17.46 -27.26 -19.79
C TYR A 21 -17.54 -27.76 -21.23
N LEU A 22 -16.84 -27.10 -22.15
CA LEU A 22 -16.56 -27.69 -23.46
C LEU A 22 -15.60 -28.86 -23.27
N ILE A 23 -15.62 -29.83 -24.18
CA ILE A 23 -14.71 -31.00 -24.14
C ILE A 23 -13.24 -30.57 -24.21
N GLU A 24 -12.97 -29.43 -24.84
CA GLU A 24 -11.63 -28.83 -24.97
C GLU A 24 -11.17 -28.08 -23.70
N ASP A 25 -12.12 -27.58 -22.89
CA ASP A 25 -11.85 -26.84 -21.64
C ASP A 25 -11.74 -27.75 -20.40
N TRP A 26 -12.01 -29.05 -20.55
CA TRP A 26 -11.97 -29.99 -19.42
C TRP A 26 -10.51 -30.22 -18.95
N PRO A 27 -10.17 -29.96 -17.67
CA PRO A 27 -8.78 -30.07 -17.23
C PRO A 27 -8.23 -31.49 -17.41
N THR A 28 -7.08 -31.61 -18.07
CA THR A 28 -6.43 -32.90 -18.34
C THR A 28 -5.93 -33.60 -17.08
N ASP A 29 -5.77 -32.86 -15.98
CA ASP A 29 -5.39 -33.34 -14.65
C ASP A 29 -6.60 -33.69 -13.75
N ALA A 30 -7.83 -33.57 -14.26
CA ALA A 30 -9.05 -33.80 -13.48
C ALA A 30 -9.24 -35.29 -13.13
N ILE A 31 -8.94 -35.65 -11.89
CA ILE A 31 -9.09 -37.00 -11.34
C ILE A 31 -10.48 -37.23 -10.74
N LEU A 32 -11.07 -38.40 -10.96
CA LEU A 32 -12.32 -38.80 -10.30
C LEU A 32 -12.04 -39.19 -8.85
N LEU A 33 -12.69 -38.53 -7.90
CA LEU A 33 -12.57 -38.83 -6.47
C LEU A 33 -13.47 -40.00 -6.06
N THR A 34 -12.94 -40.85 -5.18
CA THR A 34 -13.69 -41.88 -4.46
C THR A 34 -14.63 -41.25 -3.41
N GLU A 35 -15.62 -42.00 -2.93
CA GLU A 35 -16.53 -41.56 -1.85
C GLU A 35 -15.78 -41.21 -0.55
N LYS A 36 -14.67 -41.90 -0.27
CA LYS A 36 -13.81 -41.62 0.89
C LYS A 36 -13.15 -40.25 0.75
N GLU A 37 -12.49 -39.99 -0.38
CA GLU A 37 -11.83 -38.71 -0.66
C GLU A 37 -12.84 -37.56 -0.73
N LEU A 38 -14.02 -37.79 -1.31
CA LEU A 38 -15.15 -36.86 -1.30
C LEU A 38 -15.54 -36.46 0.13
N ASN A 39 -15.73 -37.43 1.03
CA ASN A 39 -16.10 -37.15 2.41
C ASN A 39 -14.97 -36.51 3.25
N THR A 40 -13.71 -36.71 2.86
CA THR A 40 -12.54 -36.12 3.55
C THR A 40 -12.20 -34.71 3.08
N TYR A 41 -12.30 -34.41 1.78
CA TYR A 41 -11.78 -33.17 1.19
C TYR A 41 -12.87 -32.27 0.58
N ALA A 42 -13.88 -32.83 -0.08
CA ALA A 42 -14.85 -32.02 -0.82
C ALA A 42 -15.86 -31.35 0.13
N ARG A 43 -15.95 -30.01 0.05
CA ARG A 43 -16.84 -29.18 0.90
C ARG A 43 -16.60 -29.35 2.40
N LYS A 44 -15.38 -29.73 2.81
CA LYS A 44 -14.93 -29.74 4.21
C LYS A 44 -14.00 -28.54 4.46
N PRO A 45 -14.08 -27.90 5.64
CA PRO A 45 -13.05 -26.94 6.02
C PRO A 45 -11.71 -27.68 6.17
N PRO A 46 -10.57 -27.05 5.82
CA PRO A 46 -9.26 -27.63 6.09
C PRO A 46 -9.05 -27.82 7.60
N PRO A 47 -8.29 -28.85 8.02
CA PRO A 47 -7.76 -28.91 9.38
C PRO A 47 -6.88 -27.70 9.71
N GLU A 48 -6.74 -27.38 10.99
CA GLU A 48 -5.89 -26.28 11.47
C GLU A 48 -4.46 -26.41 10.94
N GLY A 49 -3.90 -25.30 10.45
CA GLY A 49 -2.55 -25.25 9.87
C GLY A 49 -2.36 -25.99 8.54
N LYS A 50 -3.42 -26.54 7.93
CA LYS A 50 -3.34 -27.29 6.67
C LYS A 50 -4.10 -26.60 5.53
N GLN A 51 -3.72 -26.93 4.30
CA GLN A 51 -4.42 -26.52 3.08
C GLN A 51 -4.62 -27.72 2.15
N LEU A 52 -5.53 -27.60 1.18
CA LEU A 52 -5.70 -28.62 0.17
C LEU A 52 -4.50 -28.56 -0.78
N GLY A 53 -3.79 -29.68 -0.89
CA GLY A 53 -2.66 -29.88 -1.80
C GLY A 53 -2.86 -31.11 -2.67
N PHE A 54 -1.86 -31.40 -3.50
CA PHE A 54 -1.88 -32.50 -4.44
C PHE A 54 -0.56 -33.28 -4.36
N GLU A 55 -0.64 -34.54 -3.93
CA GLU A 55 0.52 -35.41 -3.75
C GLU A 55 0.20 -36.80 -4.30
N ASN A 56 1.16 -37.46 -4.94
CA ASN A 56 0.99 -38.80 -5.55
C ASN A 56 -0.24 -38.94 -6.47
N GLY A 57 -0.66 -37.83 -7.12
CA GLY A 57 -1.83 -37.82 -8.00
C GLY A 57 -3.17 -37.90 -7.28
N ARG A 58 -3.27 -37.46 -6.01
CA ARG A 58 -4.50 -37.39 -5.19
C ARG A 58 -4.54 -36.12 -4.32
N PRO A 59 -5.73 -35.64 -3.91
CA PRO A 59 -5.83 -34.57 -2.94
C PRO A 59 -5.33 -35.03 -1.57
N VAL A 60 -4.54 -34.19 -0.92
CA VAL A 60 -3.98 -34.42 0.43
C VAL A 60 -4.05 -33.13 1.23
N TRP A 61 -4.28 -33.22 2.54
CA TRP A 61 -4.11 -32.10 3.45
C TRP A 61 -2.63 -31.88 3.73
N ILE A 62 -1.99 -31.05 2.91
CA ILE A 62 -0.61 -30.61 3.13
C ILE A 62 -0.57 -29.53 4.21
N ASP A 63 0.56 -29.37 4.87
CA ASP A 63 0.75 -28.23 5.77
C ASP A 63 0.68 -26.95 4.95
N ALA A 64 -0.14 -25.99 5.40
CA ALA A 64 -0.19 -24.68 4.77
C ALA A 64 1.18 -24.02 4.96
N PRO A 65 1.73 -23.33 3.93
CA PRO A 65 2.87 -22.47 4.17
C PRO A 65 2.43 -21.49 5.25
N SER A 66 3.13 -21.50 6.39
CA SER A 66 2.93 -20.49 7.41
C SER A 66 3.20 -19.15 6.73
N LEU A 67 2.15 -18.37 6.49
CA LEU A 67 2.32 -16.97 6.14
C LEU A 67 3.25 -16.38 7.21
N PRO A 68 4.36 -15.73 6.83
CA PRO A 68 5.24 -15.15 7.83
C PRO A 68 4.39 -14.25 8.73
N PRO A 69 4.62 -14.25 10.05
CA PRO A 69 3.87 -13.38 10.96
C PRO A 69 3.96 -11.95 10.42
N LEU A 70 2.83 -11.25 10.39
CA LEU A 70 2.77 -9.89 9.87
C LEU A 70 3.86 -9.06 10.54
N THR A 71 4.80 -8.54 9.74
CA THR A 71 5.89 -7.72 10.26
C THR A 71 5.32 -6.45 10.88
N ARG A 72 6.14 -5.74 11.66
CA ARG A 72 5.71 -4.46 12.25
C ARG A 72 5.22 -3.49 11.17
N GLU A 73 5.94 -3.41 10.06
CA GLU A 73 5.63 -2.57 8.90
C GLU A 73 4.32 -3.02 8.22
N GLY A 74 4.06 -4.34 8.19
CA GLY A 74 2.79 -4.89 7.69
C GLY A 74 1.60 -4.54 8.58
N VAL A 75 1.75 -4.64 9.91
CA VAL A 75 0.72 -4.21 10.89
C VAL A 75 0.50 -2.71 10.83
N GLU A 76 1.57 -1.92 10.67
CA GLU A 76 1.50 -0.47 10.53
C GLU A 76 0.77 -0.04 9.25
N ALA A 77 1.07 -0.67 8.11
CA ALA A 77 0.36 -0.43 6.85
C ALA A 77 -1.14 -0.80 6.94
N LEU A 78 -1.49 -1.88 7.65
CA LEU A 78 -2.88 -2.25 7.90
C LEU A 78 -3.61 -1.23 8.79
N ARG A 79 -2.94 -0.75 9.85
CA ARG A 79 -3.47 0.30 10.74
C ARG A 79 -3.67 1.62 9.99
N LEU A 80 -2.67 2.10 9.26
CA LEU A 80 -2.76 3.34 8.46
C LEU A 80 -3.92 3.28 7.45
N ARG A 81 -4.08 2.15 6.75
CA ARG A 81 -5.22 1.94 5.83
C ARG A 81 -6.57 1.95 6.55
N ALA A 82 -6.64 1.39 7.75
CA ALA A 82 -7.86 1.35 8.55
C ALA A 82 -8.20 2.71 9.19
N TYR A 83 -7.21 3.51 9.57
CA TYR A 83 -7.38 4.87 10.10
C TYR A 83 -7.93 5.82 9.04
N ALA A 84 -7.37 5.74 7.83
CA ALA A 84 -7.73 6.58 6.67
C ALA A 84 -8.98 6.11 5.90
N ASP A 85 -9.70 5.09 6.37
CA ASP A 85 -10.93 4.64 5.70
C ASP A 85 -12.02 5.73 5.74
N PRO A 86 -12.57 6.18 4.59
CA PRO A 86 -13.49 7.33 4.57
C PRO A 86 -14.79 7.15 5.35
N LEU A 87 -15.22 5.91 5.63
CA LEU A 87 -16.50 5.60 6.27
C LEU A 87 -16.31 5.04 7.69
N ALA A 88 -15.35 4.13 7.83
CA ALA A 88 -15.08 3.39 9.05
C ALA A 88 -13.75 3.77 9.73
N GLY A 89 -13.03 4.78 9.25
CA GLY A 89 -11.77 5.23 9.82
C GLY A 89 -11.90 6.03 11.12
N SER A 90 -10.77 6.21 11.80
CA SER A 90 -10.64 7.15 12.93
C SER A 90 -10.47 8.58 12.46
N ASP A 91 -9.79 8.78 11.33
CA ASP A 91 -9.25 10.09 10.94
C ASP A 91 -10.35 11.09 10.56
N ARG A 92 -11.50 10.58 10.12
CA ARG A 92 -12.70 11.40 9.89
C ARG A 92 -13.24 12.04 11.17
N TYR A 93 -13.12 11.40 12.32
CA TYR A 93 -13.54 11.98 13.60
C TYR A 93 -12.57 13.07 14.04
N PHE A 94 -11.26 12.82 13.98
CA PHE A 94 -10.26 13.83 14.31
C PHE A 94 -10.32 15.03 13.37
N SER A 95 -10.56 14.82 12.07
CA SER A 95 -10.79 15.89 11.09
C SER A 95 -12.03 16.72 11.41
N GLU A 96 -13.13 16.07 11.84
CA GLU A 96 -14.35 16.75 12.26
C GLU A 96 -14.14 17.56 13.55
N VAL A 97 -13.41 17.02 14.54
CA VAL A 97 -13.02 17.76 15.76
C VAL A 97 -12.23 19.02 15.41
N GLN A 98 -11.27 18.94 14.50
CA GLN A 98 -10.52 20.11 14.05
C GLN A 98 -11.42 21.12 13.33
N ARG A 99 -12.35 20.66 12.49
CA ARG A 99 -13.34 21.52 11.82
C ARG A 99 -14.24 22.24 12.83
N MET A 100 -14.75 21.51 13.82
CA MET A 100 -15.63 22.06 14.87
C MET A 100 -14.91 23.12 15.70
N ARG A 101 -13.68 22.83 16.15
CA ARG A 101 -12.84 23.80 16.88
C ARG A 101 -12.52 25.04 16.05
N ALA A 102 -12.17 24.88 14.78
CA ALA A 102 -11.87 26.00 13.88
C ALA A 102 -13.11 26.88 13.54
N MET A 103 -14.32 26.36 13.75
CA MET A 103 -15.60 27.04 13.51
C MET A 103 -16.31 27.46 14.80
N ASP A 104 -15.68 27.29 15.98
CA ASP A 104 -16.26 27.55 17.30
C ASP A 104 -17.60 26.79 17.54
N ILE A 105 -17.65 25.53 17.10
CA ILE A 105 -18.81 24.64 17.23
C ILE A 105 -18.65 23.78 18.50
N GLU A 106 -19.60 23.91 19.42
CA GLU A 106 -19.69 23.11 20.66
C GLU A 106 -19.91 21.60 20.40
N GLY A 107 -19.54 20.76 21.38
CA GLY A 107 -19.78 19.31 21.35
C GLY A 107 -18.74 18.50 20.59
N TRP A 108 -17.58 19.08 20.28
CA TRP A 108 -16.46 18.39 19.63
C TRP A 108 -15.84 17.31 20.55
N GLU A 109 -16.04 17.42 21.86
CA GLU A 109 -15.58 16.45 22.88
C GLU A 109 -16.16 15.06 22.60
N VAL A 110 -17.46 14.98 22.31
CA VAL A 110 -18.15 13.71 21.99
C VAL A 110 -17.62 13.11 20.68
N VAL A 111 -17.27 13.95 19.70
CA VAL A 111 -16.68 13.50 18.43
C VAL A 111 -15.25 13.01 18.64
N LEU A 112 -14.50 13.62 19.56
CA LEU A 112 -13.16 13.19 19.96
C LEU A 112 -13.20 11.81 20.63
N ASP A 113 -14.11 11.59 21.58
CA ASP A 113 -14.27 10.30 22.26
C ASP A 113 -14.58 9.17 21.28
N LEU A 114 -15.45 9.43 20.28
CA LEU A 114 -15.75 8.47 19.21
C LEU A 114 -14.53 8.19 18.31
N GLY A 115 -13.71 9.21 18.04
CA GLY A 115 -12.44 9.05 17.31
C GLY A 115 -11.42 8.20 18.05
N VAL A 116 -11.24 8.45 19.35
CA VAL A 116 -10.34 7.68 20.24
C VAL A 116 -10.81 6.23 20.34
N ALA A 117 -12.09 5.99 20.66
CA ALA A 117 -12.63 4.64 20.76
C ALA A 117 -12.47 3.85 19.44
N ARG A 118 -12.59 4.51 18.27
CA ARG A 118 -12.36 3.86 16.98
C ARG A 118 -10.88 3.59 16.72
N TYR A 119 -9.99 4.51 17.07
CA TYR A 119 -8.54 4.33 16.96
C TYR A 119 -8.06 3.13 17.78
N GLU A 120 -8.48 3.02 19.04
CA GLU A 120 -8.18 1.88 19.91
C GLU A 120 -8.75 0.55 19.37
N ALA A 121 -9.98 0.56 18.84
CA ALA A 121 -10.57 -0.62 18.22
C ALA A 121 -9.75 -1.13 17.01
N ILE A 122 -9.17 -0.22 16.22
CA ILE A 122 -8.28 -0.56 15.09
C ILE A 122 -6.94 -1.10 15.60
N GLN A 123 -6.38 -0.56 16.69
CA GLN A 123 -5.16 -1.09 17.29
C GLN A 123 -5.36 -2.52 17.84
N ASN A 124 -6.50 -2.78 18.48
CA ASN A 124 -6.87 -4.11 18.97
C ASN A 124 -7.19 -5.10 17.84
N GLN A 125 -7.70 -4.62 16.70
CA GLN A 125 -7.90 -5.43 15.49
C GLN A 125 -6.58 -5.86 14.85
N TYR A 126 -5.54 -5.02 14.93
CA TYR A 126 -4.21 -5.27 14.38
C TYR A 126 -3.13 -5.13 15.47
N PRO A 127 -3.01 -6.09 16.41
CA PRO A 127 -2.01 -6.03 17.48
C PRO A 127 -0.58 -6.14 16.92
N TRP A 128 0.40 -5.60 17.65
CA TRP A 128 1.81 -5.73 17.27
C TRP A 128 2.29 -7.19 17.38
N PRO A 129 3.19 -7.66 16.50
CA PRO A 129 3.75 -9.01 16.57
C PRO A 129 4.70 -9.17 17.78
N THR A 130 4.68 -10.35 18.39
CA THR A 130 5.35 -10.64 19.68
C THR A 130 6.89 -10.62 19.64
N GLU A 131 7.49 -10.62 18.44
CA GLU A 131 8.94 -10.71 18.18
C GLU A 131 9.82 -9.69 18.94
N LEU A 132 9.25 -8.55 19.37
CA LEU A 132 10.01 -7.45 20.00
C LEU A 132 9.95 -7.40 21.54
N SER A 133 9.24 -8.33 22.20
CA SER A 133 9.04 -8.28 23.67
C SER A 133 10.32 -8.52 24.50
N ASN A 134 11.46 -8.82 23.86
CA ASN A 134 12.71 -9.23 24.50
C ASN A 134 13.86 -8.21 24.34
N LEU A 135 13.62 -7.03 23.76
CA LEU A 135 14.63 -5.97 23.68
C LEU A 135 14.69 -5.15 25.00
N PRO A 136 15.83 -5.06 25.68
CA PRO A 136 15.96 -4.23 26.87
C PRO A 136 15.92 -2.75 26.47
N GLY A 137 14.79 -2.07 26.75
CA GLY A 137 14.64 -0.63 26.52
C GLY A 137 13.23 -0.20 26.12
N MET A 138 12.38 -1.08 25.58
CA MET A 138 10.97 -0.78 25.34
C MET A 138 10.13 -1.20 26.54
N HIS A 139 10.07 -0.31 27.54
CA HIS A 139 9.04 -0.39 28.56
C HIS A 139 7.66 -0.28 27.89
N THR A 140 6.77 -1.19 28.26
CA THR A 140 5.33 -1.11 28.00
C THR A 140 4.86 0.31 28.25
N VAL A 141 4.27 0.97 27.25
CA VAL A 141 3.60 2.25 27.48
C VAL A 141 2.39 1.94 28.35
N GLU A 142 2.50 2.30 29.63
CA GLU A 142 1.44 2.11 30.62
C GLU A 142 0.16 2.81 30.16
N SER A 143 -0.98 2.26 30.60
CA SER A 143 -2.30 2.88 30.46
C SER A 143 -2.25 4.36 30.82
N ARG A 144 -2.58 5.23 29.87
CA ARG A 144 -2.43 6.69 29.99
C ARG A 144 -3.24 7.24 31.18
N PRO A 145 -2.68 8.13 32.01
CA PRO A 145 -3.40 8.74 33.12
C PRO A 145 -4.44 9.79 32.67
N ASP A 146 -5.46 9.98 33.53
CA ASP A 146 -6.77 10.59 33.25
C ASP A 146 -6.80 12.11 32.99
N ASN A 147 -5.69 12.75 32.57
CA ASN A 147 -5.65 14.19 32.33
C ASN A 147 -4.92 14.57 31.02
N LEU A 148 -5.61 15.33 30.15
CA LEU A 148 -5.07 15.83 28.88
C LEU A 148 -4.21 17.10 29.03
N ASP A 149 -4.26 17.80 30.16
CA ASP A 149 -3.65 19.14 30.34
C ASP A 149 -2.10 19.13 30.30
N VAL A 150 -1.48 17.94 30.34
CA VAL A 150 -0.01 17.75 30.28
C VAL A 150 0.56 17.87 28.86
N TRP A 151 -0.30 17.93 27.82
CA TRP A 151 0.14 17.93 26.41
C TRP A 151 0.37 19.33 25.81
N GLY A 152 0.32 20.39 26.63
CA GLY A 152 0.51 21.77 26.19
C GLY A 152 1.90 22.14 25.67
N ASP A 153 2.97 21.41 26.04
CA ASP A 153 4.36 21.89 25.81
C ASP A 153 5.40 20.80 25.49
N ASN A 154 5.00 19.53 25.25
CA ASN A 154 5.95 18.42 25.02
C ASN A 154 5.58 17.48 23.85
N ILE A 155 4.86 17.96 22.83
CA ILE A 155 4.69 17.23 21.56
C ILE A 155 5.92 17.43 20.66
N ARG A 156 7.05 16.82 21.03
CA ARG A 156 8.26 16.75 20.19
C ARG A 156 8.89 15.35 20.16
N VAL A 157 8.02 14.33 20.20
CA VAL A 157 8.31 12.88 20.15
C VAL A 157 7.07 12.19 19.54
N PHE A 158 7.08 11.56 18.36
CA PHE A 158 8.09 11.50 17.29
C PHE A 158 7.35 11.24 15.94
N ASP A 159 7.17 12.25 15.08
CA ASP A 159 6.42 12.15 13.80
C ASP A 159 7.33 11.87 12.58
N GLU A 160 8.55 11.39 12.79
CA GLU A 160 9.55 11.18 11.73
C GLU A 160 9.02 10.43 10.49
N PRO A 161 8.27 9.31 10.57
CA PRO A 161 7.72 8.65 9.38
C PRO A 161 6.60 9.45 8.68
N LEU A 162 5.81 10.24 9.41
CA LEU A 162 4.78 11.12 8.82
C LEU A 162 5.41 12.33 8.15
N GLN A 163 6.38 12.98 8.81
CA GLN A 163 7.14 14.10 8.26
C GLN A 163 7.91 13.65 7.00
N LEU A 164 8.52 12.47 7.01
CA LEU A 164 9.15 11.88 5.82
C LEU A 164 8.12 11.57 4.71
N ALA A 165 6.90 11.15 5.05
CA ALA A 165 5.84 10.91 4.06
C ALA A 165 5.32 12.22 3.43
N ASP A 166 5.11 13.27 4.23
CA ASP A 166 4.70 14.59 3.75
C ASP A 166 5.81 15.26 2.91
N LEU A 167 7.07 15.25 3.39
CA LEU A 167 8.24 15.72 2.62
C LEU A 167 8.38 14.97 1.29
N LYS A 168 8.18 13.63 1.31
CA LYS A 168 8.17 12.82 0.08
C LYS A 168 7.04 13.22 -0.87
N ARG A 169 5.83 13.50 -0.36
CA ARG A 169 4.70 13.97 -1.18
C ARG A 169 5.00 15.33 -1.80
N GLU A 170 5.53 16.28 -1.02
CA GLU A 170 5.90 17.62 -1.49
C GLU A 170 7.03 17.57 -2.54
N ALA A 171 8.06 16.77 -2.29
CA ALA A 171 9.16 16.56 -3.24
C ALA A 171 8.66 15.96 -4.56
N LEU A 172 7.80 14.93 -4.52
CA LEU A 172 7.25 14.34 -5.74
C LEU A 172 6.31 15.30 -6.48
N ALA A 173 5.46 16.07 -5.78
CA ALA A 173 4.62 17.09 -6.40
C ALA A 173 5.44 18.21 -7.07
N LYS A 174 6.53 18.65 -6.43
CA LYS A 174 7.49 19.61 -7.04
C LYS A 174 8.15 19.03 -8.29
N ARG A 175 8.57 17.76 -8.26
CA ARG A 175 9.13 17.04 -9.40
C ARG A 175 8.17 16.98 -10.58
N GLU A 176 6.92 16.60 -10.35
CA GLU A 176 5.89 16.49 -11.39
C GLU A 176 5.62 17.85 -12.05
N LYS A 177 5.54 18.93 -11.26
CA LYS A 177 5.41 20.30 -11.79
C LYS A 177 6.58 20.69 -12.70
N LEU A 178 7.82 20.45 -12.26
CA LEU A 178 9.02 20.78 -13.05
C LEU A 178 9.16 19.90 -14.30
N LEU A 179 8.75 18.62 -14.23
CA LEU A 179 8.70 17.72 -15.39
C LEU A 179 7.66 18.18 -16.42
N LEU A 180 6.49 18.64 -15.98
CA LEU A 180 5.46 19.16 -16.88
C LEU A 180 5.96 20.40 -17.64
N GLU A 181 6.65 21.31 -16.95
CA GLU A 181 7.28 22.49 -17.57
C GLU A 181 8.39 22.08 -18.56
N ALA A 182 9.26 21.14 -18.16
CA ALA A 182 10.33 20.65 -19.03
C ALA A 182 9.80 19.97 -20.30
N VAL A 183 8.74 19.17 -20.21
CA VAL A 183 8.08 18.54 -21.37
C VAL A 183 7.51 19.59 -22.33
N GLN A 184 6.94 20.70 -21.81
CA GLN A 184 6.45 21.79 -22.66
C GLN A 184 7.59 22.51 -23.40
N LYS A 185 8.74 22.72 -22.75
CA LYS A 185 9.94 23.32 -23.36
C LYS A 185 10.57 22.40 -24.40
N VAL A 186 10.72 21.11 -24.09
CA VAL A 186 11.20 20.09 -25.04
C VAL A 186 10.31 20.04 -26.28
N ALA A 187 8.99 20.04 -26.13
CA ALA A 187 8.06 20.04 -27.26
C ALA A 187 8.22 21.29 -28.15
N LEU A 188 8.40 22.47 -27.56
CA LEU A 188 8.58 23.72 -28.30
C LEU A 188 9.83 23.68 -29.20
N PHE A 189 10.98 23.28 -28.66
CA PHE A 189 12.22 23.19 -29.45
C PHE A 189 12.21 22.00 -30.42
N GLN A 190 11.54 20.90 -30.07
CA GLN A 190 11.37 19.76 -30.98
C GLN A 190 10.58 20.16 -32.24
N TYR A 191 9.55 20.99 -32.12
CA TYR A 191 8.83 21.49 -33.31
C TYR A 191 9.72 22.31 -34.26
N ALA A 192 10.70 23.06 -33.74
CA ALA A 192 11.67 23.78 -34.57
C ALA A 192 12.65 22.82 -35.27
N GLU A 193 13.06 21.75 -34.60
CA GLU A 193 13.90 20.68 -35.17
C GLU A 193 13.14 19.91 -36.27
N ASP A 194 11.88 19.55 -36.01
CA ASP A 194 11.02 18.78 -36.91
C ASP A 194 10.72 19.51 -38.24
N ILE A 195 10.67 20.85 -38.23
CA ILE A 195 10.51 21.68 -39.44
C ILE A 195 11.86 22.07 -40.09
N GLY A 196 12.98 21.77 -39.45
CA GLY A 196 14.33 22.09 -39.93
C GLY A 196 14.76 23.56 -39.76
N ASP A 197 14.14 24.31 -38.86
CA ASP A 197 14.38 25.75 -38.60
C ASP A 197 15.06 26.00 -37.24
N ALA A 198 15.32 24.95 -36.45
CA ALA A 198 15.99 25.06 -35.14
C ALA A 198 17.42 25.63 -35.25
N THR A 199 17.64 26.74 -34.58
CA THR A 199 18.97 27.34 -34.41
C THR A 199 19.89 26.48 -33.52
N ASP A 200 21.21 26.66 -33.64
CA ASP A 200 22.21 26.00 -32.77
C ASP A 200 21.90 26.19 -31.27
N GLN A 201 21.37 27.36 -30.89
CA GLN A 201 20.97 27.69 -29.52
C GLN A 201 19.71 26.90 -29.09
N GLU A 202 18.72 26.73 -29.97
CA GLU A 202 17.53 25.92 -29.68
C GLU A 202 17.84 24.42 -29.63
N GLN A 203 18.77 23.93 -30.45
CA GLN A 203 19.26 22.55 -30.37
C GLN A 203 20.02 22.29 -29.05
N LEU A 204 20.83 23.24 -28.59
CA LEU A 204 21.49 23.16 -27.29
C LEU A 204 20.45 23.16 -26.15
N MET A 205 19.48 24.09 -26.18
CA MET A 205 18.38 24.13 -25.22
C MET A 205 17.56 22.83 -25.22
N LEU A 206 17.25 22.26 -26.39
CA LEU A 206 16.55 20.98 -26.52
C LEU A 206 17.31 19.85 -25.80
N MET A 207 18.64 19.82 -25.91
CA MET A 207 19.50 18.86 -25.20
C MET A 207 19.49 19.10 -23.69
N GLU A 208 19.66 20.34 -23.24
CA GLU A 208 19.67 20.71 -21.81
C GLU A 208 18.34 20.42 -21.14
N TRP A 209 17.21 20.76 -21.76
CA TRP A 209 15.86 20.45 -21.25
C TRP A 209 15.55 18.94 -21.27
N LYS A 210 16.08 18.17 -22.24
CA LYS A 210 16.02 16.69 -22.24
C LYS A 210 16.85 16.11 -21.08
N LEU A 211 18.07 16.61 -20.83
CA LEU A 211 18.91 16.18 -19.71
C LEU A 211 18.26 16.51 -18.35
N TYR A 212 17.79 17.75 -18.17
CA TYR A 212 17.07 18.22 -17.00
C TYR A 212 15.85 17.33 -16.67
N SER A 213 15.08 16.93 -17.69
CA SER A 213 13.94 16.00 -17.54
C SER A 213 14.37 14.60 -17.06
N VAL A 214 15.54 14.13 -17.47
CA VAL A 214 16.10 12.84 -17.02
C VAL A 214 16.61 12.93 -15.58
N GLU A 215 17.25 14.04 -15.20
CA GLU A 215 17.73 14.28 -13.84
C GLU A 215 16.57 14.45 -12.85
N LEU A 216 15.53 15.19 -13.21
CA LEU A 216 14.29 15.29 -12.42
C LEU A 216 13.66 13.93 -12.16
N ASN A 217 13.63 13.02 -13.15
CA ASN A 217 13.12 11.66 -12.93
C ASN A 217 14.00 10.80 -12.01
N ARG A 218 15.27 11.18 -11.80
CA ARG A 218 16.23 10.44 -10.98
C ARG A 218 16.27 10.87 -9.51
N ILE A 219 15.69 12.01 -9.12
CA ILE A 219 15.81 12.55 -7.75
C ILE A 219 15.38 11.56 -6.65
N GLN A 220 14.42 10.68 -6.94
CA GLN A 220 13.93 9.65 -5.99
C GLN A 220 14.97 8.57 -5.66
N HIS A 221 16.08 8.52 -6.40
CA HIS A 221 17.19 7.59 -6.21
C HIS A 221 18.44 8.30 -5.63
N GLN A 222 18.35 9.58 -5.27
CA GLN A 222 19.44 10.29 -4.59
C GLN A 222 19.62 9.80 -3.16
N VAL A 223 20.86 9.79 -2.69
CA VAL A 223 21.19 9.56 -1.28
C VAL A 223 20.77 10.81 -0.50
N GLY A 224 19.77 10.66 0.38
CA GLY A 224 19.21 11.79 1.14
C GLY A 224 17.71 12.04 0.88
N PHE A 225 17.14 11.50 -0.19
CA PHE A 225 15.71 11.63 -0.47
C PHE A 225 14.85 11.01 0.65
N PRO A 226 13.80 11.69 1.18
CA PRO A 226 13.21 12.95 0.71
C PRO A 226 13.70 14.21 1.45
N THR A 227 14.61 14.08 2.42
CA THR A 227 15.02 15.17 3.33
C THR A 227 16.06 16.11 2.74
N ASP A 228 16.96 15.57 1.93
CA ASP A 228 18.03 16.30 1.27
C ASP A 228 18.01 15.90 -0.21
N ILE A 229 17.81 16.88 -1.10
CA ILE A 229 17.55 16.66 -2.52
C ILE A 229 18.31 17.69 -3.34
N ASP A 230 19.29 17.22 -4.09
CA ASP A 230 20.00 17.99 -5.11
C ASP A 230 19.07 18.20 -6.31
N TRP A 231 18.33 19.30 -6.31
CA TRP A 231 17.49 19.68 -7.44
C TRP A 231 18.36 20.07 -8.64
N PRO A 232 18.14 19.49 -9.84
CA PRO A 232 18.87 19.92 -11.03
C PRO A 232 18.57 21.39 -11.33
N VAL A 233 19.54 22.08 -11.92
CA VAL A 233 19.41 23.49 -12.28
C VAL A 233 18.53 23.62 -13.53
N MET A 234 17.53 24.50 -13.48
CA MET A 234 16.67 24.78 -14.62
C MET A 234 17.49 25.40 -15.77
N PRO A 235 17.40 24.91 -17.01
CA PRO A 235 18.07 25.55 -18.13
C PRO A 235 17.44 26.92 -18.42
N GLU A 236 18.23 27.98 -18.33
CA GLU A 236 17.82 29.33 -18.72
C GLU A 236 18.42 29.69 -20.08
N PRO A 237 17.66 30.37 -20.97
CA PRO A 237 18.24 30.88 -22.21
C PRO A 237 19.32 31.90 -21.87
N ALA A 238 20.49 31.80 -22.53
CA ALA A 238 21.55 32.79 -22.41
C ALA A 238 21.01 34.20 -22.74
N ALA A 239 21.30 35.15 -21.85
CA ALA A 239 20.84 36.54 -21.90
C ALA A 239 21.68 37.43 -22.84
#